data_AF-A0A6P0TXU7-F1
#
_entry.id   AF-A0A6P0TXU7-F1
#
_cell.length_a   1.000
_cell.length_b   1.000
_cell.length_c   1.000
_cell.angle_alpha   90.00
_cell.angle_beta   90.00
_cell.angle_gamma   90.00
#
_symmetry.space_group_name_H-M   'P 1'
#
loop_
_entity.id
_entity.type
_entity.pdbx_description
1 polymer ?
#
loop_
_entity_poly.entity_id
_entity_poly.type
_entity_poly.pdbx_seq_one_letter_code
_entity_poly.pdbx_strand_id
1 'polypeptide(L)' 'MTQAISDEQIILENVKKLTPQQQQEVLDFIEFLQFKGQKQNLPDKEKRVISMLEAAQEFVGCLESGIDDLSLKKKELK' A
#
# COMPACT_ATOMS: atom_id res chain seq x y z
N MET A 1 12.87 -44.38 13.92
CA MET A 1 11.58 -43.78 13.52
C MET A 1 11.86 -42.32 13.20
N THR A 2 11.74 -41.92 11.93
CA THR A 2 12.07 -40.56 11.51
C THR A 2 10.83 -39.70 11.70
N GLN A 3 10.86 -38.78 12.67
CA GLN A 3 9.74 -37.86 12.91
C GLN A 3 9.62 -36.95 11.68
N ALA A 4 8.46 -36.92 11.03
CA ALA A 4 8.18 -35.94 9.98
C ALA A 4 8.19 -34.55 10.63
N ILE A 5 9.23 -33.76 10.36
CA ILE A 5 9.32 -32.39 10.83
C ILE A 5 8.30 -31.59 10.04
N SER A 6 7.33 -30.96 10.72
CA SER A 6 6.37 -30.09 10.04
C SER A 6 7.03 -28.77 9.64
N ASP A 7 6.55 -28.16 8.56
CA ASP A 7 7.03 -26.86 8.09
C ASP A 7 6.98 -25.80 9.20
N GLU A 8 5.98 -25.87 10.09
CA GLU A 8 5.87 -25.01 11.27
C GLU A 8 7.10 -25.09 12.19
N GLN A 9 7.60 -26.30 12.43
CA GLN A 9 8.80 -26.49 13.25
C GLN A 9 10.05 -25.98 12.54
N ILE A 10 10.16 -26.19 11.23
CA ILE A 10 11.28 -25.68 10.43
C ILE A 10 11.29 -24.15 10.48
N ILE A 11 10.14 -23.51 10.29
CA ILE A 11 10.01 -22.05 10.33
C ILE A 11 10.39 -21.52 11.72
N LEU A 12 9.85 -22.11 12.79
CA LEU A 12 10.16 -21.70 14.17
C LEU A 12 11.66 -21.80 14.48
N GLU A 13 12.29 -22.91 14.11
CA GLU A 13 13.73 -23.16 14.29
C GLU A 13 14.59 -22.14 13.55
N ASN A 14 14.19 -21.75 12.33
CA ASN A 14 14.91 -20.75 11.55
C ASN A 14 14.75 -19.34 12.15
N VAL A 15 13.54 -18.93 12.53
CA VAL A 15 13.27 -17.61 13.12
C VAL A 15 14.04 -17.42 14.44
N LYS A 16 14.15 -18.47 15.26
CA LYS A 16 14.91 -18.43 16.52
C LYS A 16 16.42 -18.18 16.31
N LYS A 17 16.97 -18.53 15.15
CA LYS A 17 18.41 -18.35 14.83
C LYS A 17 18.74 -16.97 14.28
N LEU A 18 17.73 -16.16 13.94
CA LEU A 18 17.90 -14.82 13.41
C LEU A 18 18.23 -13.81 14.50
N THR A 19 18.84 -12.69 14.10
CA THR A 19 19.02 -11.54 15.00
C THR A 19 17.68 -10.87 15.34
N PRO A 20 17.59 -10.11 16.44
CA PRO A 20 16.34 -9.41 16.78
C PRO A 20 15.79 -8.51 15.66
N GLN A 21 16.68 -7.86 14.91
CA GLN A 21 16.29 -7.04 13.76
C GLN A 21 15.67 -7.89 12.63
N GLN A 22 16.31 -9.01 12.30
CA GLN A 22 15.80 -9.92 11.27
C GLN A 22 14.50 -10.62 11.68
N GLN A 23 14.30 -10.87 12.98
CA GLN A 23 13.03 -11.37 13.50
C GLN A 23 11.90 -10.37 13.26
N GLN A 24 12.17 -9.06 13.44
CA GLN A 24 11.20 -8.02 13.12
C GLN A 24 10.88 -7.99 11.62
N GLU A 25 11.89 -8.10 10.75
CA GLU A 25 11.66 -8.18 9.30
C GLU A 25 10.78 -9.37 8.89
N VAL A 26 10.91 -10.51 9.58
CA VAL A 26 10.03 -11.68 9.37
C VAL A 26 8.59 -11.36 9.78
N LEU A 27 8.38 -10.65 10.90
CA LEU A 27 7.03 -10.23 11.33
C LEU A 27 6.41 -9.28 10.30
N ASP A 28 7.18 -8.29 9.83
CA ASP A 28 6.74 -7.34 8.81
C ASP A 28 6.35 -8.07 7.51
N PHE A 29 7.10 -9.11 7.13
CA PHE A 29 6.80 -9.93 5.97
C PHE A 29 5.52 -10.76 6.15
N ILE A 30 5.30 -11.33 7.35
CA ILE A 30 4.06 -12.06 7.65
C ILE A 30 2.85 -11.12 7.56
N GLU A 31 2.96 -9.89 8.08
CA GLU A 31 1.91 -8.87 7.96
C GLU A 31 1.64 -8.55 6.48
N PHE A 32 2.68 -8.38 5.68
CA PHE A 32 2.55 -8.18 4.23
C PHE A 32 1.80 -9.34 3.55
N LEU A 33 2.12 -10.60 3.89
CA LEU A 33 1.44 -11.77 3.32
C LEU A 33 -0.04 -11.80 3.70
N GLN A 34 -0.37 -11.50 4.96
CA GLN A 34 -1.76 -11.43 5.42
C GLN A 34 -2.54 -10.33 4.69
N PHE A 35 -1.93 -9.16 4.52
CA PHE A 35 -2.53 -8.06 3.78
C PHE A 35 -2.77 -8.41 2.30
N LYS A 36 -1.83 -9.10 1.65
CA LYS A 36 -1.98 -9.58 0.28
C LYS A 36 -3.13 -10.57 0.14
N GLY A 37 -3.28 -11.48 1.10
CA GLY A 37 -4.40 -12.43 1.15
C GLY A 37 -5.75 -11.73 1.34
N GLN A 38 -5.81 -10.67 2.14
CA GLN A 38 -7.03 -9.87 2.32
C GLN A 38 -7.44 -9.14 1.02
N LYS A 39 -6.48 -8.60 0.26
CA LYS A 39 -6.78 -7.96 -1.04
C LYS A 39 -7.37 -8.91 -2.08
N GLN A 40 -7.03 -10.20 -2.05
CA GLN A 40 -7.63 -11.20 -2.94
C GLN A 40 -9.09 -11.53 -2.60
N ASN A 41 -9.56 -11.20 -1.39
CA ASN A 41 -10.92 -11.48 -0.93
C ASN A 41 -11.88 -10.29 -1.09
N LEU A 42 -11.40 -9.11 -1.53
CA LEU A 42 -12.33 -8.11 -2.06
C LEU A 42 -12.79 -8.59 -3.43
N PRO A 43 -14.10 -8.62 -3.72
CA PRO A 43 -14.56 -8.90 -5.07
C PRO A 43 -13.84 -7.92 -5.99
N ASP A 44 -13.20 -8.46 -7.02
CA ASP A 44 -12.59 -7.74 -8.11
C ASP A 44 -13.70 -6.88 -8.75
N LYS A 45 -13.97 -5.70 -8.18
CA LYS A 45 -14.38 -4.59 -8.99
C LYS A 45 -13.14 -4.36 -9.82
N GLU A 46 -13.17 -4.88 -11.04
CA GLU A 46 -12.28 -4.54 -12.15
C GLU A 46 -12.06 -3.02 -12.12
N LYS A 47 -11.10 -2.57 -11.32
CA LYS A 47 -10.61 -1.21 -11.38
C LYS A 47 -9.77 -1.26 -12.62
N ARG A 48 -10.41 -0.98 -13.76
CA ARG A 48 -9.71 -0.66 -15.00
C ARG A 48 -8.54 0.21 -14.60
N VAL A 49 -7.34 -0.33 -14.77
CA VAL A 49 -6.09 0.36 -14.48
C VAL A 49 -5.96 1.40 -15.57
N ILE A 50 -6.66 2.52 -15.40
CA ILE A 50 -6.56 3.65 -16.30
C ILE A 50 -5.24 4.36 -16.01
N SER A 51 -4.52 4.69 -17.08
CA SER A 51 -3.29 5.46 -16.96
C SER A 51 -3.58 6.83 -16.34
N MET A 52 -2.61 7.43 -15.64
CA MET A 52 -2.71 8.82 -15.17
C MET A 52 -3.11 9.78 -16.31
N LEU A 53 -2.69 9.49 -17.54
CA LEU A 53 -3.07 10.26 -18.72
C LEU A 53 -4.57 10.12 -19.06
N GLU A 54 -5.14 8.92 -18.96
CA GLU A 54 -6.59 8.72 -19.16
C GLU A 54 -7.40 9.38 -18.04
N ALA A 55 -6.93 9.31 -16.79
CA ALA A 55 -7.58 9.99 -15.68
C ALA A 55 -7.57 11.52 -15.86
N ALA A 56 -6.50 12.08 -16.43
CA ALA A 56 -6.39 13.52 -16.69
C ALA A 56 -7.29 14.00 -17.84
N GLN A 57 -7.70 13.13 -18.77
CA GLN A 57 -8.60 13.50 -19.88
C GLN A 57 -9.96 13.98 -19.38
N GLU A 58 -10.48 13.45 -18.27
CA GLU A 58 -11.74 13.90 -17.65
C GLU A 58 -11.66 15.35 -17.17
N PHE A 59 -10.45 15.86 -16.92
CA PHE A 59 -10.20 17.23 -16.46
C PHE A 59 -9.81 18.19 -17.59
N VAL A 60 -9.64 17.69 -18.83
CA VAL A 60 -9.43 18.51 -20.03
C VAL A 60 -10.76 19.19 -20.39
N GLY A 61 -11.06 20.29 -19.70
CA GLY A 61 -12.31 21.05 -19.82
C GLY A 61 -12.75 21.69 -18.50
N CYS A 62 -12.26 21.19 -17.36
CA CYS A 62 -12.51 21.79 -16.05
C CYS A 62 -11.69 23.06 -15.78
N LEU A 63 -10.68 23.37 -16.62
CA LEU A 63 -9.90 24.60 -16.51
C LEU A 63 -10.64 25.85 -17.01
N GLU A 64 -11.75 25.69 -17.72
CA GLU A 64 -12.46 26.83 -18.35
C GLU A 64 -13.55 27.44 -17.45
N SER A 65 -13.83 26.85 -16.28
CA SER A 65 -14.75 27.43 -15.30
C SER A 65 -14.00 28.26 -14.27
N GLY A 66 -13.79 29.53 -14.61
CA GLY A 66 -13.65 30.61 -13.63
C GLY A 66 -12.28 30.74 -12.99
N ILE A 67 -11.46 31.62 -13.56
CA ILE A 67 -10.49 32.42 -12.81
C ILE A 67 -11.31 33.24 -11.80
N ASP A 68 -11.62 32.68 -10.63
CA ASP A 68 -12.11 33.44 -9.49
C ASP A 68 -10.93 33.59 -8.51
N ASP A 69 -10.17 34.65 -8.77
CA ASP A 69 -9.28 35.38 -7.88
C ASP A 69 -8.77 34.60 -6.64
N LEU A 70 -7.78 33.71 -6.84
CA LEU A 70 -6.93 33.20 -5.74
C LEU A 70 -5.88 34.23 -5.28
N SER A 71 -6.16 35.51 -5.47
CA SER A 71 -5.30 36.60 -5.03
C SER A 71 -5.46 36.77 -3.52
N LEU A 72 -4.64 36.01 -2.78
CA LEU A 72 -4.42 36.20 -1.35
C LEU A 72 -4.09 37.68 -1.10
N LYS A 73 -5.07 38.47 -0.66
CA LYS A 73 -4.83 39.83 -0.17
C LYS A 73 -3.97 39.78 1.09
N LYS A 74 -2.65 39.88 0.91
CA LYS A 74 -1.74 40.36 1.96
C LYS A 74 -1.90 41.87 2.11
N LYS A 75 -2.83 42.30 2.97
CA LYS A 75 -2.95 43.66 3.52
C LYS A 75 -3.61 43.49 4.90
N GLU A 76 -3.08 43.91 6.04
CA GLU A 76 -2.13 44.97 6.37
C GLU A 76 -1.34 44.56 7.63
N LEU A 77 -0.05 44.91 7.70
CA LEU A 77 0.65 45.11 8.97
C LEU A 77 0.04 46.36 9.64
N LYS A 78 -0.35 46.24 10.91
CA LYS A 78 -0.61 47.38 11.78
C LYS A 78 0.11 47.20 13.11
#